data_AF-A0A2H5N359-F1
#
_entry.id   AF-A0A2H5N359-F1
#
_cell.length_a   1.000
_cell.length_b   1.000
_cell.length_c   1.000
_cell.angle_alpha   90.00
_cell.angle_beta   90.00
_cell.angle_gamma   90.00
#
_symmetry.space_group_name_H-M   'P 1'
#
loop_
_entity.id
_entity.type
_entity.pdbx_description
1 polymer ?
#
loop_
_entity_poly.entity_id
_entity_poly.type
_entity_poly.pdbx_seq_one_letter_code
_entity_poly.pdbx_strand_id
1 'polypeptide(L)'
;MIYAIEEKLTNRQLRMFKKDIFGHFLECRSFPFSGVILHNLLLRQVAHEEDSREDQLWFQIGKHVIRLSIVEWCLVTGLSFGVDTNQKNDEMEQRLRNTYFGGVHRKINVKQFDAVFKELKFKEMNDMDALKIALFYFADRVLNARKNHCQINFDWLDQVDDIQYFRKRPWGLLSWEIIYESLDNALFEKDEKFKKTRLKNSNHNIEKYNLYGFTSGVQAWIYEAIRGLPST
;
A
#
# COMPACT_ATOMS: atom_id res chain seq x y z
N MET A 1 -4.70 -1.80 -10.99
CA MET A 1 -5.21 -0.88 -9.96
C MET A 1 -4.94 0.57 -10.36
N ILE A 2 -3.69 0.95 -10.65
CA ILE A 2 -3.38 2.28 -11.20
C ILE A 2 -4.15 2.59 -12.51
N TYR A 3 -4.22 1.63 -13.43
CA TYR A 3 -5.01 1.75 -14.67
C TYR A 3 -6.49 2.14 -14.47
N ALA A 4 -7.10 1.78 -13.33
CA ALA A 4 -8.49 2.14 -13.07
C ALA A 4 -8.66 3.65 -12.88
N ILE A 5 -7.66 4.34 -12.32
CA ILE A 5 -7.65 5.80 -12.18
C ILE A 5 -7.50 6.44 -13.57
N GLU A 6 -6.55 5.96 -14.37
CA GLU A 6 -6.29 6.49 -15.71
C GLU A 6 -7.49 6.33 -16.66
N GLU A 7 -8.20 5.20 -16.56
CA GLU A 7 -9.38 4.91 -17.37
C GLU A 7 -10.60 5.75 -16.95
N LYS A 8 -10.77 5.98 -15.64
CA LYS A 8 -11.98 6.61 -15.10
C LYS A 8 -11.93 8.14 -15.11
N LEU A 9 -10.77 8.74 -14.86
CA LEU A 9 -10.62 10.19 -14.80
C LEU A 9 -10.72 10.83 -16.18
N THR A 10 -11.34 12.01 -16.27
CA THR A 10 -11.25 12.83 -17.48
C THR A 10 -9.82 13.32 -17.70
N ASN A 11 -9.48 13.75 -18.92
CA ASN A 11 -8.16 14.33 -19.20
C ASN A 11 -7.79 15.49 -18.26
N ARG A 12 -8.77 16.29 -17.82
CA ARG A 12 -8.55 17.37 -16.87
C ARG A 12 -8.27 16.83 -15.46
N GLN A 13 -9.10 15.93 -14.97
CA GLN A 13 -8.95 15.32 -13.64
C GLN A 13 -7.65 14.51 -13.54
N LEU A 14 -7.29 13.77 -14.59
CA LEU A 14 -6.04 13.03 -14.66
C LEU A 14 -4.82 13.95 -14.60
N ARG A 15 -4.86 15.11 -15.28
CA ARG A 15 -3.81 16.14 -15.13
C ARG A 15 -3.72 16.71 -13.71
N MET A 16 -4.84 16.84 -13.02
CA MET A 16 -4.85 17.26 -11.61
C MET A 16 -4.20 16.20 -10.73
N PHE A 17 -4.57 14.93 -10.91
CA PHE A 17 -3.99 13.80 -10.17
C PHE A 17 -2.47 13.67 -10.42
N LYS A 18 -2.02 13.78 -11.68
CA LYS A 18 -0.60 13.73 -12.04
C LYS A 18 0.26 14.82 -11.37
N LYS A 19 -0.34 15.96 -11.05
CA LYS A 19 0.34 17.06 -10.35
C LYS A 19 0.27 16.95 -8.83
N ASP A 20 -0.44 15.95 -8.31
CA ASP A 20 -0.66 15.74 -6.88
C ASP A 20 0.36 14.76 -6.27
N ILE A 21 0.25 14.52 -4.96
CA ILE A 21 1.20 13.76 -4.13
C ILE A 21 1.45 12.31 -4.57
N PHE A 22 0.55 11.72 -5.37
CA PHE A 22 0.69 10.37 -5.91
C PHE A 22 0.87 10.35 -7.43
N GLY A 23 0.99 11.51 -8.06
CA GLY A 23 1.02 11.65 -9.50
C GLY A 23 2.20 10.91 -10.16
N HIS A 24 3.36 10.90 -9.50
CA HIS A 24 4.58 10.25 -9.99
C HIS A 24 4.42 8.74 -10.18
N PHE A 25 3.51 8.08 -9.42
CA PHE A 25 3.24 6.66 -9.61
C PHE A 25 2.59 6.33 -10.96
N LEU A 26 1.95 7.29 -11.63
CA LEU A 26 1.43 7.12 -12.99
C LEU A 26 2.54 7.15 -14.05
N GLU A 27 3.69 7.71 -13.71
CA GLU A 27 4.84 7.86 -14.62
C GLU A 27 5.87 6.75 -14.42
N CYS A 28 5.80 6.03 -13.29
CA CYS A 28 6.64 4.88 -13.02
C CYS A 28 6.43 3.77 -14.05
N ARG A 29 7.54 3.28 -14.64
CA ARG A 29 7.50 2.13 -15.55
C ARG A 29 6.88 0.94 -14.83
N SER A 30 5.83 0.38 -15.42
CA SER A 30 5.25 -0.87 -14.93
C SER A 30 6.21 -2.01 -15.24
N PHE A 31 6.87 -2.54 -14.21
CA PHE A 31 7.48 -3.86 -14.29
C PHE A 31 6.47 -4.90 -13.79
N PRO A 32 6.39 -6.09 -14.40
CA PRO A 32 5.53 -7.15 -13.92
C PRO A 32 5.88 -7.53 -12.48
N PHE A 33 4.87 -7.53 -11.61
CA PHE A 33 5.04 -8.01 -10.25
C PHE A 33 5.39 -9.50 -10.25
N SER A 34 6.41 -9.89 -9.48
CA SER A 34 6.85 -11.27 -9.33
C SER A 34 6.73 -11.71 -7.87
N GLY A 35 5.67 -12.46 -7.58
CA GLY A 35 5.49 -13.10 -6.28
C GLY A 35 6.62 -14.09 -5.95
N VAL A 36 7.30 -14.66 -6.97
CA VAL A 36 8.44 -15.57 -6.77
C VAL A 36 9.65 -14.82 -6.21
N ILE A 37 9.96 -13.63 -6.74
CA ILE A 37 11.05 -12.79 -6.22
C ILE A 37 10.77 -12.40 -4.77
N LEU A 38 9.55 -11.93 -4.51
CA LEU A 38 9.15 -11.49 -3.17
C LEU A 38 9.15 -12.66 -2.17
N HIS A 39 8.64 -13.83 -2.55
CA HIS A 39 8.69 -15.02 -1.69
C HIS A 39 10.13 -15.43 -1.37
N ASN A 40 11.03 -15.39 -2.37
CA ASN A 40 12.44 -15.69 -2.17
C ASN A 40 13.12 -14.69 -1.23
N LEU A 41 12.75 -13.41 -1.30
CA LEU A 41 13.23 -12.42 -0.34
C LEU A 41 12.79 -12.78 1.08
N LEU A 42 11.51 -13.08 1.30
CA LEU A 42 10.96 -13.40 2.61
C LEU A 42 11.65 -14.61 3.27
N LEU A 43 11.99 -15.64 2.50
CA LEU A 43 12.73 -16.82 2.99
C LEU A 43 14.16 -16.50 3.47
N ARG A 44 14.66 -15.31 3.16
CA ARG A 44 16.00 -14.83 3.50
C ARG A 44 15.98 -13.77 4.61
N GLN A 45 14.81 -13.52 5.20
CA GLN A 45 14.71 -12.63 6.35
C GLN A 45 15.53 -13.19 7.53
N VAL A 46 16.30 -12.34 8.19
CA VAL A 46 17.14 -12.71 9.34
C VAL A 46 16.81 -11.82 10.53
N ALA A 47 16.90 -12.38 11.74
CA ALA A 47 16.85 -11.60 12.96
C ALA A 47 18.13 -10.77 13.10
N HIS A 48 18.01 -9.55 13.63
CA HIS A 48 19.14 -8.71 13.97
C HIS A 48 19.01 -8.25 15.44
N GLU A 49 20.14 -8.13 16.14
CA GLU A 49 20.21 -7.94 17.60
C GLU A 49 19.52 -6.67 18.14
N GLU A 50 19.18 -6.75 19.43
CA GLU A 50 18.29 -5.99 20.33
C GLU A 50 18.37 -4.45 20.31
N ASP A 51 19.26 -3.84 19.52
CA ASP A 51 19.47 -2.39 19.42
C ASP A 51 19.03 -1.79 18.06
N SER A 52 18.49 -2.59 17.15
CA SER A 52 17.91 -2.05 15.91
C SER A 52 16.59 -1.36 16.23
N ARG A 53 16.55 -0.03 16.07
CA ARG A 53 15.31 0.77 16.03
C ARG A 53 14.18 -0.03 15.36
N GLU A 54 13.01 -0.06 15.99
CA GLU A 54 11.84 -0.94 15.76
C GLU A 54 11.23 -0.96 14.32
N ASP A 55 11.95 -0.50 13.29
CA ASP A 55 11.43 -0.16 11.95
C ASP A 55 12.35 -0.63 10.80
N GLN A 56 12.97 -1.81 10.88
CA GLN A 56 13.90 -2.31 9.84
C GLN A 56 13.75 -3.81 9.60
N LEU A 57 13.81 -4.21 8.32
CA LEU A 57 13.84 -5.60 7.89
C LEU A 57 15.19 -5.93 7.26
N TRP A 58 15.76 -7.06 7.67
CA TRP A 58 17.08 -7.50 7.24
C TRP A 58 16.98 -8.79 6.44
N PHE A 59 17.71 -8.86 5.33
CA PHE A 59 17.68 -10.00 4.41
C PHE A 59 19.09 -10.44 3.98
N GLN A 60 19.36 -11.74 4.02
CA GLN A 60 20.62 -12.33 3.58
C GLN A 60 20.55 -12.70 2.09
N ILE A 61 21.23 -11.94 1.22
CA ILE A 61 21.36 -12.23 -0.22
C ILE A 61 22.80 -12.63 -0.54
N GLY A 62 23.03 -13.92 -0.78
CA GLY A 62 24.38 -14.43 -1.01
C GLY A 62 25.27 -14.21 0.22
N LYS A 63 26.38 -13.48 0.05
CA LYS A 63 27.28 -13.09 1.16
C LYS A 63 26.92 -11.75 1.80
N HIS A 64 25.90 -11.06 1.28
CA HIS A 64 25.55 -9.71 1.71
C HIS A 64 24.28 -9.71 2.56
N VAL A 65 24.29 -8.89 3.61
CA VAL A 65 23.12 -8.53 4.39
C VAL A 65 22.62 -7.19 3.88
N ILE A 66 21.39 -7.15 3.39
CA ILE A 66 20.73 -5.92 2.94
C ILE A 66 19.60 -5.54 3.89
N ARG A 67 19.31 -4.25 3.97
CA ARG A 67 18.29 -3.68 4.85
C ARG A 67 17.22 -2.97 4.04
N LEU A 68 15.97 -3.20 4.41
CA LEU A 68 14.85 -2.35 4.05
C LEU A 68 14.35 -1.63 5.31
N SER A 69 14.49 -0.32 5.32
CA SER A 69 14.02 0.60 6.36
C SER A 69 13.06 1.62 5.76
N ILE A 70 12.40 2.39 6.62
CA ILE A 70 11.55 3.51 6.21
C ILE A 70 12.27 4.53 5.30
N VAL A 71 13.58 4.71 5.46
CA VAL A 71 14.36 5.63 4.62
C VAL A 71 14.46 5.09 3.19
N GLU A 72 14.87 3.83 3.02
CA GLU A 72 14.89 3.18 1.70
C GLU A 72 13.48 3.12 1.09
N TRP A 73 12.47 2.89 1.91
CA TRP A 73 11.08 2.87 1.48
C TRP A 73 10.61 4.21 0.92
N CYS A 74 10.85 5.31 1.64
CA CYS A 74 10.48 6.65 1.17
C CYS A 74 11.25 7.03 -0.10
N LEU A 75 12.53 6.65 -0.20
CA LEU A 75 13.34 6.89 -1.39
C LEU A 75 12.79 6.14 -2.62
N VAL A 76 12.46 4.86 -2.47
CA VAL A 76 11.99 4.03 -3.60
C VAL A 76 10.55 4.38 -4.00
N THR A 77 9.70 4.74 -3.05
CA THR A 77 8.30 5.10 -3.32
C THR A 77 8.11 6.56 -3.67
N GLY A 78 9.07 7.43 -3.35
CA GLY A 78 8.93 8.88 -3.48
C GLY A 78 7.88 9.48 -2.52
N LEU A 79 7.45 8.73 -1.51
CA LEU A 79 6.45 9.19 -0.54
C LEU A 79 7.08 10.02 0.59
N SER A 80 6.30 10.93 1.15
CA SER A 80 6.74 11.83 2.23
C SER A 80 6.94 11.08 3.55
N PHE A 81 8.13 11.19 4.15
CA PHE A 81 8.42 10.63 5.48
C PHE A 81 7.66 11.31 6.63
N GLY A 82 7.33 12.61 6.48
CA GLY A 82 7.09 13.62 7.54
C GLY A 82 6.45 13.19 8.88
N VAL A 83 6.51 14.04 9.91
CA VAL A 83 5.72 13.80 11.13
C VAL A 83 4.32 14.35 10.89
N ASP A 84 3.28 13.63 11.29
CA ASP A 84 1.90 14.16 11.24
C ASP A 84 1.75 15.25 12.30
N THR A 85 2.13 16.48 11.93
CA THR A 85 1.99 17.66 12.79
C THR A 85 0.61 18.31 12.64
N ASN A 86 -0.29 17.71 11.85
CA ASN A 86 -1.57 18.31 11.54
C ASN A 86 -2.59 17.97 12.62
N GLN A 87 -3.16 19.00 13.24
CA GLN A 87 -4.36 18.81 14.06
C GLN A 87 -5.50 18.39 13.13
N LYS A 88 -6.23 17.33 13.52
CA LYS A 88 -7.49 17.01 12.86
C LYS A 88 -8.43 18.20 13.05
N ASN A 89 -8.93 18.76 11.96
CA ASN A 89 -10.00 19.74 12.04
C ASN A 89 -11.29 18.99 12.40
N ASP A 90 -12.06 19.50 13.37
CA ASP A 90 -13.39 18.95 13.72
C ASP A 90 -14.40 19.11 12.57
N GLU A 91 -14.06 19.88 11.53
CA GLU A 91 -14.83 20.12 10.30
C GLU A 91 -14.65 19.05 9.20
N MET A 92 -14.17 17.85 9.53
CA MET A 92 -14.10 16.76 8.54
C MET A 92 -15.50 16.20 8.27
N GLU A 93 -16.25 16.90 7.41
CA GLU A 93 -17.70 16.76 7.25
C GLU A 93 -18.22 15.40 6.71
N GLN A 94 -17.36 14.40 6.49
CA GLN A 94 -17.75 13.08 5.95
C GLN A 94 -18.60 13.25 4.67
N ARG A 95 -18.40 14.36 3.95
CA ARG A 95 -19.29 14.86 2.91
C ARG A 95 -19.18 13.98 1.67
N LEU A 96 -17.97 13.59 1.27
CA LEU A 96 -17.79 12.60 0.20
C LEU A 96 -18.47 11.28 0.53
N ARG A 97 -18.31 10.83 1.77
CA ARG A 97 -18.93 9.59 2.26
C ARG A 97 -20.46 9.64 2.20
N ASN A 98 -21.04 10.75 2.63
CA ASN A 98 -22.49 11.00 2.57
C ASN A 98 -22.99 11.11 1.13
N THR A 99 -22.24 11.79 0.26
CA THR A 99 -22.67 12.07 -1.12
C THR A 99 -22.54 10.86 -2.04
N TYR A 100 -21.42 10.12 -1.95
CA TYR A 100 -21.04 9.13 -2.96
C TYR A 100 -21.02 7.69 -2.45
N PHE A 101 -20.95 7.49 -1.13
CA PHE A 101 -20.76 6.18 -0.51
C PHE A 101 -21.93 5.76 0.39
N GLY A 102 -23.08 6.43 0.29
CA GLY A 102 -24.32 6.03 0.98
C GLY A 102 -24.31 6.26 2.49
N GLY A 103 -23.48 7.18 2.98
CA GLY A 103 -23.56 7.68 4.36
C GLY A 103 -22.62 7.05 5.38
N VAL A 104 -22.50 7.72 6.53
CA VAL A 104 -21.63 7.35 7.66
C VAL A 104 -21.91 5.95 8.22
N HIS A 105 -23.16 5.50 8.18
CA HIS A 105 -23.52 4.18 8.72
C HIS A 105 -23.28 3.03 7.73
N ARG A 106 -23.05 3.33 6.45
CA ARG A 106 -22.81 2.30 5.45
C ARG A 106 -21.39 1.75 5.58
N LYS A 107 -21.31 0.46 5.84
CA LYS A 107 -20.07 -0.32 5.77
C LYS A 107 -19.84 -0.78 4.34
N ILE A 108 -18.61 -0.62 3.85
CA ILE A 108 -18.20 -0.93 2.49
C ILE A 108 -16.87 -1.67 2.58
N ASN A 109 -16.84 -2.88 2.03
CA ASN A 109 -15.58 -3.59 1.87
C ASN A 109 -14.85 -3.17 0.59
N VAL A 110 -13.58 -3.52 0.51
CA VAL A 110 -12.70 -3.20 -0.63
C VAL A 110 -13.31 -3.61 -1.99
N LYS A 111 -13.96 -4.78 -2.07
CA LYS A 111 -14.62 -5.23 -3.32
C LYS A 111 -15.78 -4.34 -3.72
N GLN A 112 -16.62 -3.97 -2.76
CA GLN A 112 -17.73 -3.06 -2.99
C GLN A 112 -17.22 -1.66 -3.34
N PHE A 113 -16.12 -1.22 -2.75
CA PHE A 113 -15.50 0.05 -3.10
C PHE A 113 -15.00 0.07 -4.55
N ASP A 114 -14.35 -1.01 -5.03
CA ASP A 114 -13.98 -1.13 -6.45
C ASP A 114 -15.21 -1.07 -7.38
N ALA A 115 -16.34 -1.66 -6.98
CA ALA A 115 -17.59 -1.59 -7.75
C ALA A 115 -18.16 -0.17 -7.77
N VAL A 116 -18.26 0.48 -6.60
CA VAL A 116 -18.73 1.87 -6.48
C VAL A 116 -17.85 2.81 -7.31
N PHE A 117 -16.52 2.70 -7.20
CA PHE A 117 -15.59 3.52 -7.98
C PHE A 117 -15.82 3.37 -9.49
N LYS A 118 -16.12 2.16 -9.98
CA LYS A 118 -16.44 1.91 -11.38
C LYS A 118 -17.80 2.47 -11.80
N GLU A 119 -18.78 2.52 -10.91
CA GLU A 119 -20.11 3.06 -11.19
C GLU A 119 -20.15 4.60 -11.13
N LEU A 120 -19.24 5.22 -10.36
CA LEU A 120 -19.16 6.69 -10.27
C LEU A 120 -18.93 7.33 -11.65
N LYS A 121 -19.72 8.36 -11.91
CA LYS A 121 -19.69 9.12 -13.16
C LYS A 121 -18.73 10.31 -13.07
N PHE A 122 -17.44 10.03 -13.14
CA PHE A 122 -16.37 11.05 -13.04
C PHE A 122 -16.51 12.20 -14.06
N LYS A 123 -17.08 11.96 -15.24
CA LYS A 123 -17.33 13.00 -16.25
C LYS A 123 -18.36 14.05 -15.81
N GLU A 124 -19.34 13.65 -15.01
CA GLU A 124 -20.42 14.51 -14.50
C GLU A 124 -20.07 15.08 -13.11
N MET A 125 -18.99 14.58 -12.49
CA MET A 125 -18.57 14.92 -11.14
C MET A 125 -17.77 16.23 -11.11
N ASN A 126 -17.87 16.97 -10.00
CA ASN A 126 -16.97 18.08 -9.72
C ASN A 126 -15.51 17.60 -9.75
N ASP A 127 -14.63 18.35 -10.42
CA ASP A 127 -13.23 17.94 -10.61
C ASP A 127 -12.45 17.77 -9.30
N MET A 128 -12.78 18.54 -8.26
CA MET A 128 -12.15 18.40 -6.94
C MET A 128 -12.63 17.13 -6.22
N ASP A 129 -13.92 16.79 -6.33
CA ASP A 129 -14.45 15.55 -5.73
C ASP A 129 -13.88 14.32 -6.45
N ALA A 130 -13.79 14.38 -7.78
CA ALA A 130 -13.11 13.38 -8.59
C ALA A 130 -11.65 13.18 -8.15
N LEU A 131 -10.91 14.28 -7.96
CA LEU A 131 -9.53 14.23 -7.48
C LEU A 131 -9.43 13.59 -6.09
N LYS A 132 -10.25 14.04 -5.13
CA LYS A 132 -10.26 13.51 -3.75
C LYS A 132 -10.58 12.01 -3.73
N ILE A 133 -11.61 11.57 -4.46
CA ILE A 133 -11.97 10.16 -4.56
C ILE A 133 -10.84 9.35 -5.21
N ALA A 134 -10.17 9.88 -6.24
CA ALA A 134 -9.04 9.20 -6.86
C ALA A 134 -7.82 9.10 -5.92
N LEU A 135 -7.51 10.14 -5.16
CA LEU A 135 -6.45 10.13 -4.14
C LEU A 135 -6.74 9.10 -3.05
N PHE A 136 -7.97 9.06 -2.54
CA PHE A 136 -8.39 8.05 -1.58
C PHE A 136 -8.35 6.64 -2.17
N TYR A 137 -8.84 6.45 -3.40
CA TYR A 137 -8.78 5.17 -4.10
C TYR A 137 -7.35 4.68 -4.24
N PHE A 138 -6.41 5.56 -4.61
CA PHE A 138 -5.00 5.23 -4.66
C PHE A 138 -4.47 4.81 -3.28
N ALA A 139 -4.70 5.61 -2.24
CA ALA A 139 -4.25 5.29 -0.88
C ALA A 139 -4.79 3.93 -0.39
N ASP A 140 -6.09 3.69 -0.46
CA ASP A 140 -6.70 2.46 0.07
C ASP A 140 -6.39 1.22 -0.81
N ARG A 141 -6.40 1.37 -2.14
CA ARG A 141 -6.23 0.21 -3.04
C ARG A 141 -4.79 -0.10 -3.38
N VAL A 142 -3.93 0.92 -3.47
CA VAL A 142 -2.52 0.75 -3.88
C VAL A 142 -1.60 0.72 -2.67
N LEU A 143 -1.75 1.66 -1.72
CA LEU A 143 -0.84 1.75 -0.57
C LEU A 143 -1.24 0.83 0.59
N ASN A 144 -2.54 0.65 0.86
CA ASN A 144 -3.03 -0.25 1.91
C ASN A 144 -3.27 -1.68 1.39
N ALA A 145 -3.78 -1.80 0.15
CA ALA A 145 -3.85 -3.05 -0.64
C ALA A 145 -4.37 -4.29 0.14
N ARG A 146 -5.44 -4.11 0.91
CA ARG A 146 -6.04 -5.19 1.73
C ARG A 146 -6.94 -6.12 0.91
N LYS A 147 -7.33 -7.23 1.52
CA LYS A 147 -8.26 -8.21 0.93
C LYS A 147 -9.63 -7.60 0.64
N ASN A 148 -10.27 -8.16 -0.37
CA ASN A 148 -11.60 -7.79 -0.85
C ASN A 148 -12.71 -7.71 0.21
N HIS A 149 -12.66 -8.53 1.26
CA HIS A 149 -13.66 -8.53 2.33
C HIS A 149 -13.32 -7.60 3.51
N CYS A 150 -12.10 -7.04 3.56
CA CYS A 150 -11.74 -6.04 4.56
C CYS A 150 -12.50 -4.75 4.30
N GLN A 151 -12.80 -4.00 5.37
CA GLN A 151 -13.34 -2.65 5.25
C GLN A 151 -12.30 -1.71 4.64
N ILE A 152 -12.77 -0.74 3.87
CA ILE A 152 -11.95 0.40 3.44
C ILE A 152 -11.53 1.23 4.65
N ASN A 153 -10.47 2.03 4.49
CA ASN A 153 -10.08 2.98 5.51
C ASN A 153 -11.02 4.20 5.52
N PHE A 154 -12.06 4.16 6.36
CA PHE A 154 -13.01 5.26 6.48
C PHE A 154 -12.38 6.55 7.01
N ASP A 155 -11.38 6.44 7.90
CA ASP A 155 -10.68 7.63 8.38
C ASP A 155 -9.99 8.36 7.23
N TRP A 156 -9.35 7.63 6.31
CA TRP A 156 -8.73 8.24 5.13
C TRP A 156 -9.76 8.79 4.15
N LEU A 157 -10.93 8.16 4.02
CA LEU A 157 -12.04 8.68 3.21
C LEU A 157 -12.54 10.01 3.77
N ASP A 158 -12.74 10.09 5.08
CA ASP A 158 -13.24 11.30 5.74
C ASP A 158 -12.15 12.39 5.75
N GLN A 159 -10.86 12.01 5.84
CA GLN A 159 -9.73 12.94 5.74
C GLN A 159 -9.56 13.58 4.36
N VAL A 160 -9.93 12.90 3.29
CA VAL A 160 -9.72 13.44 1.95
C VAL A 160 -10.67 14.60 1.61
N ASP A 161 -11.72 14.81 2.41
CA ASP A 161 -12.55 16.01 2.31
C ASP A 161 -11.74 17.29 2.57
N ASP A 162 -10.80 17.27 3.53
CA ASP A 162 -9.73 18.27 3.61
C ASP A 162 -8.52 17.80 2.81
N ILE A 163 -8.51 18.16 1.52
CA ILE A 163 -7.44 17.75 0.60
C ILE A 163 -6.06 18.27 1.03
N GLN A 164 -5.98 19.41 1.72
CA GLN A 164 -4.69 19.95 2.15
C GLN A 164 -4.13 19.17 3.34
N TYR A 165 -5.01 18.81 4.29
CA TYR A 165 -4.67 17.87 5.36
C TYR A 165 -4.21 16.54 4.77
N PHE A 166 -4.99 15.95 3.87
CA PHE A 166 -4.69 14.67 3.24
C PHE A 166 -3.33 14.66 2.51
N ARG A 167 -2.97 15.76 1.83
CA ARG A 167 -1.67 15.91 1.15
C ARG A 167 -0.48 16.00 2.09
N LYS A 168 -0.66 16.60 3.26
CA LYS A 168 0.40 16.77 4.27
C LYS A 168 0.66 15.52 5.10
N ARG A 169 -0.21 14.51 4.97
CA ARG A 169 -0.04 13.25 5.71
C ARG A 169 1.29 12.58 5.36
N PRO A 170 1.88 11.85 6.31
CA PRO A 170 3.15 11.18 6.09
C PRO A 170 2.94 9.84 5.40
N TRP A 171 2.58 9.90 4.12
CA TRP A 171 2.24 8.71 3.34
C TRP A 171 3.38 7.68 3.27
N GLY A 172 4.63 8.13 3.40
CA GLY A 172 5.80 7.26 3.51
C GLY A 172 5.79 6.42 4.77
N LEU A 173 5.55 7.04 5.94
CA LEU A 173 5.42 6.34 7.22
C LEU A 173 4.19 5.42 7.24
N LEU A 174 3.03 5.92 6.83
CA LEU A 174 1.78 5.14 6.84
C LEU A 174 1.85 3.91 5.93
N SER A 175 2.47 4.04 4.76
CA SER A 175 2.66 2.91 3.86
C SER A 175 3.77 1.97 4.33
N TRP A 176 4.80 2.51 5.01
CA TRP A 176 5.87 1.73 5.63
C TRP A 176 5.32 0.79 6.70
N GLU A 177 4.52 1.30 7.65
CA GLU A 177 3.93 0.50 8.73
C GLU A 177 3.15 -0.70 8.18
N ILE A 178 2.34 -0.48 7.13
CA ILE A 178 1.54 -1.53 6.51
C ILE A 178 2.41 -2.59 5.84
N ILE A 179 3.41 -2.18 5.05
CA ILE A 179 4.26 -3.15 4.33
C ILE A 179 5.22 -3.85 5.29
N TYR A 180 5.74 -3.15 6.29
CA TYR A 180 6.61 -3.68 7.33
C TYR A 180 5.91 -4.81 8.10
N GLU A 181 4.77 -4.50 8.71
CA GLU A 181 3.98 -5.48 9.47
C GLU A 181 3.59 -6.67 8.59
N SER A 182 3.26 -6.40 7.32
CA SER A 182 2.89 -7.45 6.40
C SER A 182 4.05 -8.37 6.02
N LEU A 183 5.26 -7.84 5.82
CA LEU A 183 6.43 -8.64 5.46
C LEU A 183 6.91 -9.45 6.67
N ASP A 184 7.02 -8.80 7.82
CA ASP A 184 7.53 -9.40 9.05
C ASP A 184 6.65 -10.58 9.51
N ASN A 185 5.33 -10.41 9.44
CA ASN A 185 4.39 -11.46 9.82
C ASN A 185 4.10 -12.48 8.70
N ALA A 186 4.64 -12.31 7.49
CA ALA A 186 4.25 -13.11 6.33
C ALA A 186 4.47 -14.62 6.55
N LEU A 187 5.64 -14.95 7.10
CA LEU A 187 6.08 -16.33 7.33
C LEU A 187 6.03 -16.76 8.79
N PHE A 188 5.57 -15.89 9.69
CA PHE A 188 5.43 -16.19 11.11
C PHE A 188 4.60 -17.47 11.34
N GLU A 189 5.18 -18.41 12.09
CA GLU A 189 4.63 -19.73 12.43
C GLU A 189 4.18 -20.61 11.24
N LYS A 190 4.54 -20.26 10.00
CA LYS A 190 4.05 -21.00 8.81
C LYS A 190 4.61 -22.41 8.71
N ASP A 191 5.87 -22.61 9.08
CA ASP A 191 6.49 -23.93 9.10
C ASP A 191 5.80 -24.86 10.11
N GLU A 192 5.59 -24.39 11.34
CA GLU A 192 4.89 -25.14 12.38
C GLU A 192 3.44 -25.45 12.00
N LYS A 193 2.74 -24.49 11.39
CA LYS A 193 1.39 -24.71 10.86
C LYS A 193 1.37 -25.73 9.72
N PHE A 194 2.34 -25.68 8.82
CA PHE A 194 2.47 -26.63 7.72
C PHE A 194 2.67 -28.06 8.25
N LYS A 195 3.63 -28.26 9.16
CA LYS A 195 3.89 -29.55 9.82
C LYS A 195 2.63 -30.10 10.49
N LYS A 196 1.95 -29.28 11.31
CA LYS A 196 0.71 -29.66 12.02
C LYS A 196 -0.42 -30.04 11.06
N THR A 197 -0.61 -29.30 9.97
CA THR A 197 -1.66 -29.60 8.99
C THR A 197 -1.36 -30.88 8.23
N ARG A 198 -0.11 -31.11 7.86
CA ARG A 198 0.31 -32.30 7.12
C ARG A 198 0.19 -33.59 7.93
N LEU A 199 0.37 -33.51 9.26
CA LEU A 199 0.09 -34.64 10.15
C LEU A 199 -1.40 -35.05 10.14
N LYS A 200 -2.31 -34.08 9.96
CA LYS A 200 -3.76 -34.34 9.88
C LYS A 200 -4.22 -34.74 8.48
N ASN A 201 -3.55 -34.22 7.46
CA ASN A 201 -3.86 -34.48 6.06
C ASN A 201 -2.55 -34.64 5.27
N SER A 202 -2.20 -35.89 4.96
CA SER A 202 -0.96 -36.23 4.24
C SER A 202 -0.87 -35.60 2.83
N ASN A 203 -2.00 -35.19 2.25
CA ASN A 203 -2.06 -34.51 0.95
C ASN A 203 -1.84 -32.99 1.04
N HIS A 204 -1.68 -32.42 2.25
CA HIS A 204 -1.40 -30.99 2.42
C HIS A 204 0.05 -30.66 2.06
N ASN A 205 0.24 -30.04 0.91
CA ASN A 205 1.57 -29.73 0.35
C ASN A 205 1.86 -28.23 0.21
N ILE A 206 0.89 -27.35 0.49
CA ILE A 206 1.04 -25.90 0.29
C ILE A 206 0.45 -25.15 1.49
N GLU A 207 1.27 -24.35 2.16
CA GLU A 207 0.81 -23.35 3.12
C GLU A 207 0.78 -21.96 2.46
N LYS A 208 -0.34 -21.24 2.62
CA LYS A 208 -0.53 -19.92 2.02
C LYS A 208 -0.32 -18.81 3.04
N TYR A 209 0.17 -17.67 2.57
CA TYR A 209 0.23 -16.42 3.32
C TYR A 209 -0.30 -15.28 2.46
N ASN A 210 -0.51 -14.13 3.09
CA ASN A 210 -1.00 -12.94 2.40
C ASN A 210 0.00 -11.81 2.65
N LEU A 211 0.13 -10.94 1.67
CA LEU A 211 0.84 -9.69 1.81
C LEU A 211 -0.13 -8.54 1.55
N TYR A 212 0.05 -7.47 2.31
CA TYR A 212 -0.67 -6.22 2.23
C TYR A 212 0.32 -5.09 1.93
N GLY A 213 -0.21 -3.92 1.61
CA GLY A 213 0.62 -2.79 1.24
C GLY A 213 1.16 -2.82 -0.18
N PHE A 214 1.99 -1.83 -0.51
CA PHE A 214 2.49 -1.61 -1.86
C PHE A 214 3.67 -2.54 -2.23
N THR A 215 3.40 -3.83 -2.42
CA THR A 215 4.44 -4.85 -2.68
C THR A 215 5.29 -4.60 -3.94
N SER A 216 4.79 -3.84 -4.91
CA SER A 216 5.60 -3.41 -6.07
C SER A 216 6.73 -2.48 -5.67
N GLY A 217 6.56 -1.66 -4.62
CA GLY A 217 7.63 -0.86 -4.03
C GLY A 217 8.76 -1.71 -3.45
N VAL A 218 8.42 -2.84 -2.80
CA VAL A 218 9.43 -3.80 -2.31
C VAL A 218 10.21 -4.39 -3.47
N GLN A 219 9.54 -4.77 -4.55
CA GLN A 219 10.22 -5.32 -5.72
C GLN A 219 11.12 -4.29 -6.42
N ALA A 220 10.71 -3.02 -6.51
CA ALA A 220 11.58 -1.94 -6.97
C ALA A 220 12.82 -1.81 -6.07
N TRP A 221 12.63 -1.82 -4.75
CA TRP A 221 13.73 -1.78 -3.80
C TRP A 221 14.70 -2.96 -3.98
N ILE A 222 14.20 -4.19 -4.18
CA ILE A 222 15.05 -5.37 -4.45
C ILE A 222 15.95 -5.13 -5.66
N TYR A 223 15.40 -4.58 -6.75
CA TYR A 223 16.18 -4.33 -7.97
C TYR A 223 17.29 -3.29 -7.76
N GLU A 224 17.01 -2.21 -7.02
CA GLU A 224 18.01 -1.21 -6.70
C GLU A 224 19.06 -1.73 -5.70
N ALA A 225 18.62 -2.44 -4.66
CA ALA A 225 19.49 -2.98 -3.62
C ALA A 225 20.46 -4.03 -4.17
N ILE A 226 19.99 -4.97 -5.00
CA ILE A 226 20.84 -6.02 -5.59
C ILE A 226 21.81 -5.42 -6.61
N ARG A 227 21.36 -4.45 -7.42
CA ARG A 227 22.24 -3.77 -8.39
C ARG A 227 23.40 -3.04 -7.71
N GLY A 228 23.20 -2.55 -6.50
CA GLY A 228 24.24 -1.89 -5.70
C GLY A 228 25.24 -2.84 -5.04
N LEU A 229 25.03 -4.16 -5.10
CA LEU A 229 25.96 -5.12 -4.47
C LEU A 229 27.24 -5.26 -5.31
N PRO A 230 28.43 -5.33 -4.68
CA PRO A 230 29.67 -5.62 -5.37
C PRO A 230 29.58 -6.94 -6.15
N SER A 231 30.18 -6.99 -7.34
CA SER A 231 30.35 -8.27 -8.04
C SER A 231 31.20 -9.22 -7.18
N THR A 232 30.72 -10.45 -7.03
CA THR A 232 31.38 -11.49 -6.22
C THR A 232 32.52 -12.18 -6.95
#